data_AF-R6M4W0-F1
#
_entry.id   AF-R6M4W0-F1
#
_cell.length_a   1.000
_cell.length_b   1.000
_cell.length_c   1.000
_cell.angle_alpha   90.00
_cell.angle_beta   90.00
_cell.angle_gamma   90.00
#
_symmetry.space_group_name_H-M   'P 1'
#
loop_
_entity.id
_entity.type
_entity.pdbx_description
1 polymer ?
#
loop_
_entity_poly.entity_id
_entity_poly.type
_entity_poly.pdbx_seq_one_letter_code
_entity_poly.pdbx_strand_id
1 'polypeptide(L)'
;MFFSIMLLTAFSYTYREYKGKNILKAYIKDMVSLLFSSVLTAGSLLLVRRVIHTGEKASILTAFGLSIVSFAILYVLFAVLRNMIKSEAKKCEVTLKATLFQGNKHVIINVLYDTGNNLSSPYTNEPVNIISEKTAMQIGIRKVQKPLLIPYNSIGGSGMLETFRFEKAVFQNGEVMLNFLGALSKEIDDNDDIQMILNCSSKKQKKSAKRRTKW
;
A
#
# COMPACT_ATOMS: atom_id res chain seq x y z
N MET A 1 19.68 27.64 8.19
CA MET A 1 19.06 28.17 6.95
C MET A 1 19.54 27.41 5.70
N PHE A 2 20.85 27.30 5.45
CA PHE A 2 21.37 26.54 4.29
C PHE A 2 20.97 25.05 4.24
N PHE A 3 20.88 24.40 5.41
CA PHE A 3 20.50 22.99 5.50
C PHE A 3 19.04 22.73 5.08
N SER A 4 18.11 23.65 5.39
CA SER A 4 16.71 23.50 4.97
C SER A 4 16.52 23.80 3.49
N ILE A 5 17.35 24.69 2.93
CA ILE A 5 17.34 25.03 1.50
C ILE A 5 17.89 23.86 0.67
N MET A 6 18.97 23.19 1.11
CA MET A 6 19.46 21.96 0.46
C MET A 6 18.47 20.80 0.55
N LEU A 7 17.77 20.65 1.68
CA LEU A 7 16.72 19.64 1.83
C LEU A 7 15.56 19.90 0.87
N LEU A 8 15.15 21.16 0.69
CA LEU A 8 14.08 21.53 -0.24
C LEU A 8 14.48 21.38 -1.71
N THR A 9 15.72 21.70 -2.09
CA THR A 9 16.20 21.54 -3.47
C THR A 9 16.42 20.07 -3.82
N ALA A 10 16.96 19.27 -2.90
CA ALA A 10 17.05 17.82 -3.06
C ALA A 10 15.64 17.21 -3.16
N PHE A 11 14.72 17.61 -2.28
CA PHE A 11 13.32 17.14 -2.30
C PHE A 11 12.62 17.49 -3.62
N SER A 12 12.82 18.70 -4.13
CA SER A 12 12.23 19.17 -5.40
C SER A 12 12.84 18.48 -6.63
N TYR A 13 14.14 18.15 -6.60
CA TYR A 13 14.81 17.45 -7.69
C TYR A 13 14.36 15.99 -7.78
N THR A 14 14.32 15.29 -6.64
CA THR A 14 13.93 13.87 -6.58
C THR A 14 12.43 13.66 -6.85
N TYR A 15 11.57 14.63 -6.49
CA TYR A 15 10.14 14.59 -6.81
C TYR A 15 9.87 14.65 -8.33
N ARG A 16 10.72 15.35 -9.09
CA ARG A 16 10.51 15.57 -10.53
C ARG A 16 10.97 14.39 -11.40
N GLU A 17 11.92 13.59 -10.92
CA GLU A 17 12.61 12.57 -11.74
C GLU A 17 12.06 11.14 -11.56
N TYR A 18 11.29 10.85 -10.51
CA TYR A 18 10.85 9.48 -10.16
C TYR A 18 9.34 9.23 -10.29
N LYS A 19 8.72 9.75 -11.35
CA LYS A 19 7.36 9.37 -11.74
C LYS A 19 7.38 7.98 -12.38
N GLY A 20 7.31 6.90 -11.57
CA GLY A 20 6.88 5.59 -12.09
C GLY A 20 7.48 4.29 -11.56
N LYS A 21 8.52 4.24 -10.70
CA LYS A 21 8.99 2.96 -10.09
C LYS A 21 9.49 3.11 -8.65
N ASN A 22 9.05 2.18 -7.78
CA ASN A 22 9.48 1.85 -6.40
C ASN A 22 10.14 2.99 -5.60
N ILE A 23 9.37 4.07 -5.41
CA ILE A 23 9.68 5.28 -4.65
C ILE A 23 10.39 4.98 -3.31
N LEU A 24 9.95 3.94 -2.58
CA LEU A 24 10.49 3.61 -1.26
C LEU A 24 11.97 3.17 -1.28
N LYS A 25 12.42 2.44 -2.31
CA LYS A 25 13.83 2.02 -2.41
C LYS A 25 14.75 3.20 -2.74
N ALA A 26 14.28 4.15 -3.54
CA ALA A 26 15.00 5.38 -3.86
C ALA A 26 15.15 6.27 -2.62
N TYR A 27 14.07 6.49 -1.87
CA TYR A 27 14.09 7.26 -0.62
C TYR A 27 15.06 6.69 0.42
N ILE A 28 15.12 5.36 0.56
CA ILE A 28 16.04 4.70 1.49
C ILE A 28 17.50 4.88 1.06
N LYS A 29 17.79 4.78 -0.23
CA LYS A 29 19.14 4.98 -0.77
C LYS A 29 19.62 6.42 -0.53
N ASP A 30 18.74 7.40 -0.74
CA ASP A 30 19.06 8.82 -0.57
C ASP A 30 19.23 9.21 0.90
N MET A 31 18.44 8.64 1.82
CA MET A 31 18.68 8.82 3.26
C MET A 31 20.01 8.23 3.73
N VAL A 32 20.39 7.05 3.24
CA VAL A 32 21.68 6.42 3.59
C VAL A 32 22.85 7.28 3.11
N SER A 33 22.75 7.83 1.89
CA SER A 33 23.74 8.77 1.35
C SER A 33 23.84 10.06 2.18
N LEU A 34 22.70 10.62 2.58
CA LEU A 34 22.64 11.85 3.38
C LEU A 34 23.20 11.67 4.81
N LEU A 35 22.93 10.53 5.44
CA LEU A 35 23.49 10.23 6.75
C LEU A 35 25.00 10.02 6.68
N PHE A 36 25.49 9.32 5.65
CA PHE A 36 26.93 9.11 5.44
C PHE A 36 27.68 10.44 5.25
N SER A 37 27.13 11.37 4.48
CA SER A 37 27.73 12.71 4.28
C SER A 37 27.68 13.59 5.52
N SER A 38 26.62 13.47 6.34
CA SER A 38 26.51 14.23 7.60
C SER A 38 27.55 13.79 8.64
N VAL A 39 27.83 12.49 8.74
CA VAL A 39 28.81 11.93 9.69
C VAL A 39 30.23 12.29 9.27
N LEU A 40 30.55 12.23 7.97
CA LEU A 40 31.84 12.68 7.43
C LEU A 40 32.06 14.18 7.66
N THR A 41 31.04 15.00 7.43
CA THR A 41 31.13 16.45 7.61
C THR A 41 31.25 16.84 9.09
N ALA A 42 30.48 16.21 9.98
CA ALA A 42 30.55 16.48 11.42
C ALA A 42 31.87 15.97 12.04
N GLY A 43 32.34 14.79 11.63
CA GLY A 43 33.61 14.23 12.08
C GLY A 43 34.82 15.07 11.64
N SER A 44 34.80 15.60 10.42
CA SER A 44 35.86 16.48 9.92
C SER A 44 35.85 17.85 10.60
N LEU A 45 34.67 18.45 10.83
CA LEU A 45 34.56 19.72 11.57
C LEU A 45 35.10 19.63 13.01
N LEU A 46 34.88 18.51 13.69
CA LEU A 46 35.38 18.30 15.05
C LEU A 46 36.90 18.14 15.09
N LEU A 47 37.51 17.51 14.08
CA LEU A 47 38.96 17.43 13.93
C LEU A 47 39.58 18.80 13.69
N VAL A 48 39.00 19.59 12.78
CA VAL A 48 39.46 20.96 12.49
C VAL A 48 39.32 21.86 13.73
N ARG A 49 38.18 21.81 14.42
CA ARG A 49 37.96 22.58 15.65
C ARG A 49 38.97 22.21 16.74
N ARG A 50 39.39 20.95 16.83
CA ARG A 50 40.33 20.49 17.85
C ARG A 50 41.78 20.90 17.56
N VAL A 51 42.19 20.85 16.29
CA VAL A 51 43.52 21.33 15.86
C VAL A 51 43.68 22.83 16.09
N ILE A 52 42.64 23.63 15.81
CA ILE A 52 42.70 25.09 15.95
C ILE A 52 42.65 25.52 17.43
N HIS A 53 41.91 24.82 18.30
CA HIS A 53 41.51 25.39 19.58
C HIS A 53 42.23 24.83 20.82
N THR A 54 42.87 23.65 20.76
CA THR A 54 43.43 23.00 21.98
C THR A 54 44.92 22.66 21.95
N GLY A 55 45.59 22.67 20.79
CA GLY A 55 47.04 22.39 20.70
C GLY A 55 47.49 20.99 21.18
N GLU A 56 46.63 20.19 21.80
CA GLU A 56 46.91 18.86 22.29
C GLU A 56 46.66 17.77 21.24
N LYS A 57 47.62 16.84 21.13
CA LYS A 57 47.53 15.63 20.31
C LYS A 57 46.56 14.64 20.93
N ALA A 58 45.26 14.90 20.85
CA ALA A 58 44.25 13.88 21.12
C ALA A 58 44.51 12.69 20.17
N SER A 59 44.77 11.51 20.73
CA SER A 59 45.14 10.33 19.94
C SER A 59 44.01 9.99 18.98
N ILE A 60 44.31 10.06 17.69
CA ILE A 60 43.38 9.82 16.57
C ILE A 60 42.51 8.58 16.82
N LEU A 61 43.09 7.55 17.45
CA LEU A 61 42.44 6.30 17.79
C LEU A 61 41.15 6.44 18.62
N THR A 62 41.09 7.36 19.60
CA THR A 62 39.90 7.52 20.45
C THR A 62 38.74 8.21 19.71
N ALA A 63 39.05 9.13 18.80
CA ALA A 63 38.05 9.77 17.96
C ALA A 63 37.46 8.79 16.93
N PHE A 64 38.30 7.93 16.35
CA PHE A 64 37.83 6.85 15.48
C PHE A 64 36.97 5.83 16.22
N GLY A 65 37.35 5.45 17.45
CA GLY A 65 36.56 4.55 18.29
C GLY A 65 35.14 5.06 18.56
N LEU A 66 34.99 6.33 18.93
CA LEU A 66 33.68 6.95 19.19
C LEU A 66 32.80 7.01 17.92
N SER A 67 33.40 7.28 16.77
CA SER A 67 32.68 7.28 15.48
C SER A 67 32.14 5.89 15.11
N ILE A 68 32.90 4.83 15.37
CA ILE A 68 32.48 3.44 15.10
C ILE A 68 31.30 3.05 16.01
N VAL A 69 31.36 3.40 17.30
CA VAL A 69 30.27 3.12 18.25
C VAL A 69 28.99 3.88 17.87
N SER A 70 29.10 5.15 17.50
CA SER A 70 27.97 5.95 17.03
C SER A 70 27.32 5.36 15.77
N PHE A 71 28.14 4.89 14.82
CA PHE A 71 27.66 4.20 13.62
C PHE A 71 26.92 2.90 13.95
N ALA A 72 27.44 2.09 14.88
CA ALA A 72 26.80 0.84 15.29
C ALA A 72 25.40 1.09 15.90
N ILE A 73 25.25 2.11 16.74
CA ILE A 73 23.96 2.48 17.35
C ILE A 73 22.96 2.94 16.28
N LEU A 74 23.38 3.80 15.35
CA LEU A 74 22.52 4.27 14.25
C LEU A 74 22.09 3.12 13.32
N TYR A 75 23.00 2.17 13.04
CA TYR A 75 22.68 1.00 12.24
C TYR A 75 21.61 0.12 12.89
N VAL A 76 21.71 -0.14 14.20
CA VAL A 76 20.71 -0.91 14.96
C VAL A 76 19.35 -0.19 14.95
N LEU A 77 19.31 1.11 15.19
CA LEU A 77 18.07 1.91 15.14
C LEU A 77 17.43 1.83 13.75
N PHE A 78 18.23 1.98 12.69
CA PHE A 78 17.76 1.87 11.31
C PHE A 78 17.24 0.47 10.98
N ALA A 79 17.90 -0.59 11.47
CA ALA A 79 17.44 -1.96 11.29
C ALA A 79 16.09 -2.22 11.96
N VAL A 80 15.87 -1.69 13.17
CA VAL A 80 14.57 -1.76 13.87
C VAL A 80 13.48 -1.02 13.09
N LEU A 81 13.75 0.22 12.65
CA LEU A 81 12.81 1.00 11.85
C LEU A 81 12.48 0.32 10.51
N ARG A 82 13.48 -0.26 9.85
CA ARG A 82 13.28 -1.07 8.63
C ARG A 82 12.37 -2.25 8.90
N ASN A 83 12.56 -2.94 10.01
CA ASN A 83 11.73 -4.09 10.37
C ASN A 83 10.29 -3.66 10.68
N MET A 84 10.09 -2.52 11.34
CA MET A 84 8.76 -1.93 11.55
C MET A 84 8.09 -1.53 10.24
N ILE A 85 8.77 -0.78 9.37
CA ILE A 85 8.25 -0.35 8.06
C ILE A 85 7.97 -1.57 7.17
N LYS A 86 8.83 -2.59 7.17
CA LYS A 86 8.60 -3.84 6.43
C LYS A 86 7.42 -4.62 6.99
N SER A 87 7.18 -4.58 8.29
CA SER A 87 6.02 -5.22 8.91
C SER A 87 4.72 -4.51 8.53
N GLU A 88 4.72 -3.17 8.45
CA GLU A 88 3.59 -2.39 7.98
C GLU A 88 3.40 -2.53 6.46
N ALA A 89 4.48 -2.54 5.66
CA ALA A 89 4.42 -2.78 4.22
C ALA A 89 3.92 -4.18 3.87
N LYS A 90 4.19 -5.20 4.70
CA LYS A 90 3.59 -6.53 4.58
C LYS A 90 2.10 -6.54 4.91
N LYS A 91 1.60 -5.63 5.75
CA LYS A 91 0.15 -5.42 5.96
C LYS A 91 -0.49 -4.66 4.79
N CYS A 92 0.32 -3.90 4.04
CA CYS A 92 -0.03 -3.25 2.77
C CYS A 92 0.11 -4.17 1.56
N GLU A 93 0.02 -5.50 1.72
CA GLU A 93 -0.35 -6.35 0.59
C GLU A 93 -1.86 -6.12 0.35
N VAL A 94 -2.16 -4.99 -0.31
CA VAL A 94 -3.53 -4.52 -0.58
C VAL A 94 -4.26 -5.50 -1.51
N THR A 95 -3.52 -6.39 -2.16
CA THR A 95 -4.05 -7.42 -3.06
C THR A 95 -4.11 -8.77 -2.35
N LEU A 96 -5.32 -9.28 -2.13
CA LEU A 96 -5.62 -10.59 -1.57
C LEU A 96 -6.12 -11.51 -2.68
N LYS A 97 -5.79 -12.79 -2.65
CA LYS A 97 -6.46 -13.76 -3.52
C LYS A 97 -7.78 -14.22 -2.88
N ALA A 98 -8.82 -14.32 -3.69
CA ALA A 98 -10.11 -14.87 -3.30
C ALA A 98 -10.64 -15.83 -4.36
N THR A 99 -11.45 -16.79 -3.95
CA THR A 99 -12.21 -17.66 -4.85
C THR A 99 -13.66 -17.21 -4.83
N LEU A 100 -14.15 -16.74 -5.98
CA LEU A 100 -15.56 -16.44 -6.20
C LEU A 100 -16.30 -17.73 -6.53
N PHE A 101 -17.49 -17.90 -5.96
CA PHE A 101 -18.39 -19.01 -6.20
C PHE A 101 -19.74 -18.48 -6.67
N GLN A 102 -20.25 -19.05 -7.76
CA GLN A 102 -21.60 -18.83 -8.24
C GLN A 102 -22.14 -20.15 -8.82
N GLY A 103 -23.12 -20.76 -8.16
CA GLY A 103 -23.59 -22.10 -8.50
C GLY A 103 -22.42 -23.10 -8.53
N ASN A 104 -22.28 -23.83 -9.64
CA ASN A 104 -21.22 -24.85 -9.80
C ASN A 104 -19.88 -24.28 -10.34
N LYS A 105 -19.80 -22.97 -10.60
CA LYS A 105 -18.60 -22.34 -11.15
C LYS A 105 -17.81 -21.63 -10.06
N HIS A 106 -16.49 -21.70 -10.17
CA HIS A 106 -15.58 -20.99 -9.30
C HIS A 106 -14.41 -20.40 -10.09
N VAL A 107 -13.97 -19.20 -9.69
CA VAL A 107 -12.83 -18.49 -10.30
C VAL A 107 -11.95 -17.93 -9.19
N ILE A 108 -10.64 -18.11 -9.32
CA ILE A 108 -9.65 -17.50 -8.42
C ILE A 108 -9.33 -16.13 -8.96
N ILE A 109 -9.44 -15.13 -8.09
CA ILE A 109 -9.26 -13.72 -8.43
C ILE A 109 -8.33 -13.00 -7.47
N ASN A 110 -7.63 -11.99 -7.98
CA ASN A 110 -6.89 -11.02 -7.19
C ASN A 110 -7.81 -9.86 -6.80
N VAL A 111 -7.84 -9.55 -5.51
CA VAL A 111 -8.77 -8.61 -4.89
C VAL A 111 -8.00 -7.46 -4.24
N LEU A 112 -8.18 -6.25 -4.73
CA LEU A 112 -7.64 -5.05 -4.11
C LEU A 112 -8.57 -4.56 -3.00
N TYR A 113 -8.02 -4.35 -1.80
CA TYR A 113 -8.69 -3.65 -0.73
C TYR A 113 -8.54 -2.13 -0.89
N ASP A 114 -9.52 -1.49 -1.52
CA ASP A 114 -9.47 -0.04 -1.73
C ASP A 114 -10.36 0.70 -0.72
N THR A 115 -9.74 1.56 0.09
CA THR A 115 -10.48 2.45 0.99
C THR A 115 -11.19 3.58 0.26
N GLY A 116 -10.83 3.85 -0.99
CA GLY A 116 -11.45 4.86 -1.86
C GLY A 116 -12.80 4.42 -2.45
N ASN A 117 -13.07 3.11 -2.51
CA ASN A 117 -14.36 2.63 -2.99
C ASN A 117 -15.45 2.74 -1.91
N ASN A 118 -16.31 3.75 -2.06
CA ASN A 118 -17.49 4.00 -1.24
C ASN A 118 -18.81 3.78 -2.00
N LEU A 119 -18.79 3.07 -3.12
CA LEU A 119 -19.98 2.83 -3.93
C LEU A 119 -21.05 2.09 -3.13
N SER A 120 -22.26 2.65 -3.05
CA SER A 120 -23.39 2.05 -2.38
C SER A 120 -24.58 1.97 -3.32
N SER A 121 -25.38 0.92 -3.17
CA SER A 121 -26.61 0.75 -3.93
C SER A 121 -27.63 1.80 -3.48
N PRO A 122 -28.15 2.68 -4.35
CA PRO A 122 -29.19 3.64 -3.96
C PRO A 122 -30.52 2.96 -3.62
N TYR A 123 -30.70 1.70 -4.03
CA TYR A 123 -31.94 0.95 -3.82
C TYR A 123 -31.95 0.17 -2.51
N THR A 124 -30.80 -0.39 -2.12
CA THR A 124 -30.68 -1.27 -0.94
C THR A 124 -29.76 -0.72 0.14
N ASN A 125 -29.05 0.38 -0.14
CA ASN A 125 -28.02 0.98 0.70
C ASN A 125 -26.89 0.01 1.09
N GLU A 126 -26.75 -1.10 0.34
CA GLU A 126 -25.69 -2.08 0.53
C GLU A 126 -24.38 -1.61 -0.13
N PRO A 127 -23.21 -1.94 0.47
CA PRO A 127 -21.93 -1.65 -0.16
C PRO A 127 -21.76 -2.48 -1.44
N VAL A 128 -21.26 -1.85 -2.49
CA VAL A 128 -21.04 -2.46 -3.81
C VAL A 128 -19.55 -2.61 -4.05
N ASN A 129 -19.12 -3.84 -4.30
CA ASN A 129 -17.76 -4.13 -4.74
C ASN A 129 -17.67 -3.99 -6.26
N ILE A 130 -16.49 -3.74 -6.82
CA ILE A 130 -16.31 -3.63 -8.27
C ILE A 130 -15.57 -4.88 -8.76
N ILE A 131 -15.99 -5.48 -9.86
CA ILE A 131 -15.45 -6.73 -10.42
C ILE A 131 -15.17 -6.51 -11.92
N SER A 132 -14.09 -7.10 -12.43
CA SER A 132 -13.76 -7.07 -13.87
C SER A 132 -14.84 -7.77 -14.70
N GLU A 133 -15.20 -7.17 -15.84
CA GLU A 133 -16.14 -7.75 -16.79
C GLU A 133 -15.70 -9.15 -17.28
N LYS A 134 -14.40 -9.37 -17.55
CA LYS A 134 -13.87 -10.70 -17.93
C LYS A 134 -14.17 -11.76 -16.87
N THR A 135 -13.96 -11.43 -15.60
CA THR A 135 -14.24 -12.35 -14.48
C THR A 135 -15.73 -12.70 -14.41
N ALA A 136 -16.60 -11.70 -14.60
CA ALA A 136 -18.05 -11.90 -14.63
C ALA A 136 -18.52 -12.72 -15.84
N MET A 137 -17.84 -12.61 -16.99
CA MET A 137 -18.09 -13.45 -18.16
C MET A 137 -17.66 -14.90 -17.91
N GLN A 138 -16.49 -15.13 -17.32
CA GLN A 138 -16.00 -16.47 -16.97
C GLN A 138 -16.96 -17.20 -16.02
N ILE A 139 -17.42 -16.50 -14.98
CA ILE A 139 -18.39 -17.06 -14.04
C ILE A 139 -19.79 -17.18 -14.66
N GLY A 140 -20.08 -16.43 -15.73
CA GLY A 140 -21.31 -16.52 -16.51
C GLY A 140 -22.53 -15.86 -15.86
N ILE A 141 -22.32 -14.84 -15.01
CA ILE A 141 -23.38 -14.23 -14.19
C ILE A 141 -24.51 -13.63 -15.04
N ARG A 142 -24.17 -13.06 -16.21
CA ARG A 142 -25.13 -12.48 -17.17
C ARG A 142 -26.16 -13.48 -17.71
N LYS A 143 -25.85 -14.78 -17.68
CA LYS A 143 -26.79 -15.83 -18.13
C LYS A 143 -27.80 -16.23 -17.05
N VAL A 144 -27.52 -15.91 -15.80
CA VAL A 144 -28.28 -16.38 -14.63
C VAL A 144 -29.17 -15.28 -14.06
N GLN A 145 -28.72 -14.03 -14.10
CA GLN A 145 -29.40 -12.90 -13.47
C GLN A 145 -29.50 -11.69 -14.42
N LYS A 146 -30.55 -10.88 -14.26
CA LYS A 146 -30.65 -9.58 -14.93
C LYS A 146 -29.80 -8.54 -14.16
N PRO A 147 -29.10 -7.63 -14.86
CA PRO A 147 -28.30 -6.60 -14.21
C PRO A 147 -29.17 -5.58 -13.48
N LEU A 148 -28.73 -5.15 -12.30
CA LEU A 148 -29.20 -3.93 -11.65
C LEU A 148 -28.28 -2.78 -12.03
N LEU A 149 -28.82 -1.69 -12.58
CA LEU A 149 -28.00 -0.53 -12.93
C LEU A 149 -27.83 0.38 -11.71
N ILE A 150 -26.58 0.62 -11.31
CA ILE A 150 -26.25 1.52 -10.18
C ILE A 150 -25.47 2.72 -10.71
N PRO A 151 -25.89 3.96 -10.40
CA PRO A 151 -25.12 5.14 -10.75
C PRO A 151 -23.81 5.19 -10.00
N TYR A 152 -22.74 5.61 -10.67
CA TYR A 152 -21.44 5.86 -10.05
C TYR A 152 -20.93 7.24 -10.43
N ASN A 153 -20.14 7.82 -9.54
CA ASN A 153 -19.40 9.04 -9.80
C ASN A 153 -17.96 8.83 -9.37
N SER A 154 -17.03 8.99 -10.31
CA SER A 154 -15.60 8.81 -10.11
C SER A 154 -14.83 10.00 -10.67
N ILE A 155 -13.54 10.08 -10.35
CA ILE A 155 -12.67 11.11 -10.91
C ILE A 155 -12.56 10.98 -12.45
N GLY A 156 -12.66 9.76 -12.98
CA GLY A 156 -12.61 9.47 -14.42
C GLY A 156 -13.93 9.71 -15.16
N GLY A 157 -15.02 9.98 -14.45
CA GLY A 157 -16.35 10.19 -15.04
C GLY A 157 -17.49 9.69 -14.17
N SER A 158 -18.70 9.98 -14.62
CA SER A 158 -19.95 9.49 -14.03
C SER A 158 -20.72 8.67 -15.05
N GLY A 159 -21.52 7.72 -14.57
CA GLY A 159 -22.29 6.83 -15.44
C GLY A 159 -23.08 5.79 -14.66
N MET A 160 -23.44 4.70 -15.34
CA MET A 160 -24.16 3.56 -14.75
C MET A 160 -23.31 2.30 -14.86
N LEU A 161 -23.26 1.52 -13.78
CA LEU A 161 -22.61 0.21 -13.75
C LEU A 161 -23.65 -0.91 -13.63
N GLU A 162 -23.49 -1.95 -14.44
CA GLU A 162 -24.23 -3.19 -14.28
C GLU A 162 -23.78 -3.90 -13.00
N THR A 163 -24.71 -4.18 -12.11
CA THR A 163 -24.44 -4.80 -10.81
C THR A 163 -25.20 -6.11 -10.68
N PHE A 164 -24.52 -7.13 -10.16
CA PHE A 164 -25.08 -8.45 -9.92
C PHE A 164 -24.89 -8.87 -8.47
N ARG A 165 -25.73 -9.79 -7.99
CA ARG A 165 -25.55 -10.40 -6.66
C ARG A 165 -24.75 -11.68 -6.78
N PHE A 166 -23.66 -11.75 -6.02
CA PHE A 166 -22.77 -12.90 -5.95
C PHE A 166 -23.05 -13.71 -4.68
N GLU A 167 -23.07 -15.03 -4.82
CA GLU A 167 -23.41 -15.94 -3.72
C GLU A 167 -22.33 -15.96 -2.64
N LYS A 168 -21.06 -16.17 -3.04
CA LYS A 168 -19.98 -16.40 -2.08
C LYS A 168 -18.60 -16.01 -2.62
N ALA A 169 -17.79 -15.40 -1.78
CA ALA A 169 -16.37 -15.18 -1.99
C ALA A 169 -15.59 -15.70 -0.77
N VAL A 170 -14.58 -16.55 -1.00
CA VAL A 170 -13.70 -17.08 0.04
C VAL A 170 -12.31 -16.48 -0.15
N PHE A 171 -11.83 -15.73 0.82
CA PHE A 171 -10.52 -15.10 0.80
C PHE A 171 -9.45 -16.08 1.31
N GLN A 172 -8.21 -15.95 0.84
CA GLN A 172 -7.10 -16.80 1.28
C GLN A 172 -6.81 -16.71 2.79
N ASN A 173 -7.18 -15.62 3.44
CA ASN A 173 -7.09 -15.47 4.89
C ASN A 173 -8.18 -16.25 5.68
N GLY A 174 -9.00 -17.04 5.00
CA GLY A 174 -10.10 -17.82 5.55
C GLY A 174 -11.40 -17.02 5.78
N GLU A 175 -11.44 -15.75 5.39
CA GLU A 175 -12.66 -14.94 5.48
C GLU A 175 -13.65 -15.31 4.38
N VAL A 176 -14.94 -15.26 4.70
CA VAL A 176 -16.02 -15.57 3.75
C VAL A 176 -16.97 -14.39 3.68
N MET A 177 -17.32 -13.98 2.46
CA MET A 177 -18.34 -12.97 2.17
C MET A 177 -19.47 -13.63 1.39
N LEU A 178 -20.72 -13.44 1.83
CA LEU A 178 -21.90 -14.07 1.26
C LEU A 178 -22.87 -13.01 0.74
N ASN A 179 -23.62 -13.35 -0.31
CA ASN A 179 -24.73 -12.58 -0.86
C ASN A 179 -24.42 -11.08 -1.04
N PHE A 180 -23.32 -10.76 -1.70
CA PHE A 180 -22.85 -9.37 -1.85
C PHE A 180 -23.11 -8.82 -3.26
N LEU A 181 -23.12 -7.49 -3.40
CA LEU A 181 -23.25 -6.81 -4.68
C LEU A 181 -21.90 -6.58 -5.34
N GLY A 182 -21.81 -6.90 -6.64
CA GLY A 182 -20.64 -6.70 -7.48
C GLY A 182 -21.01 -5.95 -8.76
N ALA A 183 -20.52 -4.71 -8.91
CA ALA A 183 -20.64 -3.89 -10.10
C ALA A 183 -19.54 -4.26 -11.11
N LEU A 184 -19.90 -4.39 -12.39
CA LEU A 184 -18.97 -4.72 -13.45
C LEU A 184 -18.29 -3.47 -13.98
N SER A 185 -16.96 -3.49 -14.04
CA SER A 185 -16.17 -2.44 -14.70
C SER A 185 -15.30 -3.02 -15.80
N LYS A 186 -15.24 -2.30 -16.92
CA LYS A 186 -14.35 -2.59 -18.06
C LYS A 186 -12.92 -2.09 -17.81
N GLU A 187 -12.78 -1.02 -17.03
CA GLU A 187 -11.49 -0.34 -16.82
C GLU A 187 -10.55 -1.10 -15.89
N ILE A 188 -11.07 -2.01 -15.06
CA ILE A 188 -10.26 -2.88 -14.19
C ILE A 188 -9.45 -3.90 -15.02
N ASP A 189 -9.86 -4.11 -16.27
CA ASP A 189 -9.40 -5.20 -17.12
C ASP A 189 -8.04 -4.97 -17.80
N ASP A 190 -7.54 -3.73 -17.80
CA ASP A 190 -6.39 -3.32 -18.62
C ASP A 190 -5.02 -3.80 -18.10
N ASN A 191 -4.92 -4.30 -16.86
CA ASN A 191 -3.63 -4.73 -16.28
C ASN A 191 -3.60 -6.17 -15.72
N ASP A 192 -4.68 -6.94 -15.78
CA ASP A 192 -4.83 -8.34 -15.29
C ASP A 192 -4.38 -8.62 -13.82
N ASP A 193 -3.81 -7.65 -13.11
CA ASP A 193 -3.27 -7.80 -11.76
C ASP A 193 -4.37 -7.78 -10.69
N ILE A 194 -5.47 -7.07 -10.94
CA ILE A 194 -6.58 -6.88 -10.01
C ILE A 194 -7.88 -7.16 -10.76
N GLN A 195 -8.70 -8.06 -10.22
CA GLN A 195 -9.96 -8.48 -10.82
C GLN A 195 -11.18 -8.08 -9.98
N MET A 196 -10.96 -7.65 -8.74
CA MET A 196 -12.01 -7.15 -7.86
C MET A 196 -11.49 -6.05 -6.93
N ILE A 197 -12.28 -5.01 -6.73
CA ILE A 197 -12.03 -3.93 -5.77
C ILE A 197 -13.09 -4.00 -4.67
N LEU A 198 -12.66 -4.22 -3.44
CA LEU A 198 -13.54 -4.27 -2.29
C LEU A 198 -13.92 -2.88 -1.81
N ASN A 199 -15.18 -2.72 -1.44
CA ASN A 199 -15.65 -1.53 -0.74
C ASN A 199 -15.17 -1.51 0.72
N CYS A 200 -14.74 -0.35 1.22
CA CYS A 200 -14.27 -0.16 2.59
C CYS A 200 -15.32 -0.61 3.65
N SER A 201 -16.59 -0.34 3.39
CA SER A 201 -17.72 -0.66 4.28
C SER A 201 -18.08 -2.15 4.30
N SER A 202 -17.72 -2.91 3.26
CA SER A 202 -17.89 -4.38 3.24
C SER A 202 -17.15 -5.05 4.40
N LYS A 203 -16.06 -4.43 4.91
CA LYS A 203 -15.28 -4.94 6.05
C LYS A 203 -16.05 -4.95 7.37
N LYS A 204 -17.07 -4.10 7.54
CA LYS A 204 -17.94 -4.14 8.73
C LYS A 204 -18.87 -5.35 8.70
N GLN A 205 -19.40 -5.72 7.52
CA GLN A 205 -20.14 -6.97 7.34
C GLN A 205 -19.26 -8.20 7.59
N LYS A 206 -17.97 -8.16 7.18
CA LYS A 206 -16.96 -9.21 7.46
C LYS A 206 -16.80 -9.53 8.95
N LYS A 207 -16.82 -8.51 9.83
CA LYS A 207 -16.72 -8.71 11.29
C LYS A 207 -18.00 -9.28 11.91
N SER A 208 -19.16 -8.94 11.36
CA SER A 208 -20.45 -9.39 11.88
C SER A 208 -20.76 -10.85 11.51
N ALA A 209 -20.42 -11.28 10.28
CA ALA A 209 -20.57 -12.66 9.83
C ALA A 209 -19.67 -13.64 10.60
N LYS A 210 -18.41 -13.27 10.86
CA LYS A 210 -17.45 -14.07 11.64
C LYS A 210 -17.88 -14.29 13.10
N ARG A 211 -18.73 -13.42 13.66
CA ARG A 211 -19.33 -13.61 15.00
C ARG A 211 -20.52 -14.58 14.99
N ARG A 212 -21.19 -14.77 13.86
CA ARG A 212 -22.35 -15.67 13.73
C ARG A 212 -21.99 -17.12 13.50
N THR A 213 -20.83 -17.43 12.92
CA THR A 213 -20.35 -18.80 12.67
C THR A 213 -19.51 -19.39 13.81
N LYS A 214 -19.63 -18.83 15.03
CA LYS A 214 -18.88 -19.24 16.22
C LYS A 214 -19.78 -19.87 17.31
N TRP A 215 -20.98 -20.30 16.95
CA TRP A 215 -21.90 -21.03 17.84
C TRP A 215 -21.99 -22.48 17.37
#